data_AF-A0AAD7XVQ6-F1
#
_entry.id   AF-A0AAD7XVQ6-F1
#
_cell.length_a   1.000
_cell.length_b   1.000
_cell.length_c   1.000
_cell.angle_alpha   90.00
_cell.angle_beta   90.00
_cell.angle_gamma   90.00
#
_symmetry.space_group_name_H-M   'P 1'
#
loop_
_entity.id
_entity.type
_entity.pdbx_description
1 polymer ?
#
loop_
_entity_poly.entity_id
_entity_poly.type
_entity_poly.pdbx_seq_one_letter_code
_entity_poly.pdbx_strand_id
1 'polypeptide(L)'
;MDKTFASLLRNSRLASYDRKLNQVYRVSQHNRQKGNWGLKRNLPSVIRTPFVTISDLDTAEHQTPWRSGTSQVMFVRRWKENFPNSKKPMPRPEHVEHNITQMTPAEFKRFVKAAAKRAPEFKKMIDNQQLKPEQVYEYLGASFSDNNQQGVVGPTYSEHEVEMNYPVKGRFLNNDRDGYAVGVAGVVALCVKRNVTSMRYHGDRRERDFYVEEASIDTQGRPHVIVSPYKPGATSAFISEILGESSMDDEGHMGADRMKAEHMWSSSSSNNSQPVKENDNTQEHPNHKRLMAYLEMVTGKDDDDNNKR
;
A
#
# COMPACT_ATOMS: atom_id res chain seq x y z
N MET A 1 -41.03 30.30 12.52
CA MET A 1 -39.70 30.05 11.92
C MET A 1 -39.21 31.37 11.36
N ASP A 2 -38.43 32.10 12.14
CA ASP A 2 -37.98 33.42 11.72
C ASP A 2 -36.92 33.26 10.65
N LYS A 3 -37.30 33.53 9.40
CA LYS A 3 -36.44 33.54 8.21
C LYS A 3 -35.51 34.76 8.26
N THR A 4 -34.67 34.83 9.29
CA THR A 4 -33.66 35.87 9.41
C THR A 4 -32.52 35.60 8.43
N PHE A 5 -31.86 36.65 7.95
CA PHE A 5 -30.68 36.52 7.10
C PHE A 5 -29.61 35.61 7.75
N ALA A 6 -29.43 35.72 9.07
CA ALA A 6 -28.50 34.87 9.81
C ALA A 6 -28.84 33.37 9.72
N SER A 7 -30.14 33.02 9.79
CA SER A 7 -30.60 31.63 9.62
C SER A 7 -30.34 31.10 8.21
N LEU A 8 -30.58 31.93 7.18
CA LEU A 8 -30.28 31.59 5.79
C LEU A 8 -28.77 31.45 5.53
N LEU A 9 -27.96 32.34 6.10
CA LEU A 9 -26.50 32.30 5.97
C LEU A 9 -25.95 31.04 6.63
N ARG A 10 -26.42 30.67 7.83
CA ARG A 10 -26.00 29.46 8.54
C ARG A 10 -26.26 28.18 7.76
N ASN A 11 -27.36 28.14 7.01
CA ASN A 11 -27.75 27.00 6.18
C ASN A 11 -27.26 27.12 4.73
N SER A 12 -26.47 28.15 4.40
CA SER A 12 -25.94 28.34 3.06
C SER A 12 -24.78 27.38 2.77
N ARG A 13 -24.55 27.08 1.49
CA ARG A 13 -23.40 26.28 1.05
C ARG A 13 -22.05 26.95 1.34
N LEU A 14 -22.02 28.27 1.43
CA LEU A 14 -20.81 29.02 1.79
C LEU A 14 -20.46 28.84 3.27
N ALA A 15 -21.46 28.71 4.16
CA ALA A 15 -21.20 28.47 5.58
C ALA A 15 -20.66 27.06 5.88
N SER A 16 -20.86 26.11 4.96
CA SER A 16 -20.23 24.78 5.04
C SER A 16 -18.75 24.76 4.64
N TYR A 17 -18.20 25.89 4.15
CA TYR A 17 -16.79 26.01 3.80
C TYR A 17 -15.92 25.98 5.06
N ASP A 18 -14.95 25.07 5.10
CA ASP A 18 -13.89 25.04 6.11
C ASP A 18 -12.54 25.11 5.43
N ARG A 19 -11.75 26.13 5.78
CA ARG A 19 -10.38 26.33 5.29
C ARG A 19 -9.45 25.16 5.59
N LYS A 20 -9.66 24.45 6.70
CA LYS A 20 -8.79 23.33 7.09
C LYS A 20 -8.99 22.10 6.20
N LEU A 21 -10.15 22.00 5.56
CA LEU A 21 -10.49 20.89 4.69
C LEU A 21 -10.18 21.26 3.24
N ASN A 22 -9.37 20.44 2.58
CA ASN A 22 -9.10 20.56 1.15
C ASN A 22 -10.28 20.04 0.31
N GLN A 23 -11.47 20.61 0.52
CA GLN A 23 -12.68 20.21 -0.18
C GLN A 23 -12.62 20.60 -1.66
N VAL A 24 -13.09 19.69 -2.52
CA VAL A 24 -13.24 19.94 -3.95
C VAL A 24 -14.65 20.45 -4.24
N TYR A 25 -14.74 21.62 -4.87
CA TYR A 25 -15.98 22.20 -5.35
C TYR A 25 -16.14 21.96 -6.85
N ARG A 26 -17.39 21.74 -7.27
CA ARG A 26 -17.78 21.59 -8.68
C ARG A 26 -18.75 22.70 -9.06
N VAL A 27 -18.60 23.20 -10.27
CA VAL A 27 -19.52 24.17 -10.87
C VAL A 27 -20.12 23.63 -12.18
N SER A 28 -21.25 24.20 -12.61
CA SER A 28 -21.83 23.94 -13.94
C SER A 28 -20.97 24.57 -15.05
N GLN A 29 -21.08 24.04 -16.26
CA GLN A 29 -20.32 24.55 -17.42
C GLN A 29 -20.59 26.02 -17.72
N HIS A 30 -21.85 26.46 -17.60
CA HIS A 30 -22.26 27.85 -17.85
C HIS A 30 -21.62 28.83 -16.86
N ASN A 31 -21.66 28.50 -15.57
CA ASN A 31 -21.08 29.35 -14.53
C ASN A 31 -19.55 29.35 -14.58
N ARG A 32 -18.93 28.21 -14.97
CA ARG A 32 -17.49 28.13 -15.24
C ARG A 32 -17.03 29.11 -16.31
N GLN A 33 -17.74 29.18 -17.44
CA GLN A 33 -17.41 30.09 -18.55
C GLN A 33 -17.43 31.56 -18.10
N LYS A 34 -18.33 31.91 -17.18
CA LYS A 34 -18.44 33.25 -16.57
C LYS A 34 -17.45 33.48 -15.42
N GLY A 35 -16.72 32.46 -14.99
CA GLY A 35 -15.87 32.52 -13.79
C GLY A 35 -16.65 32.61 -12.48
N ASN A 36 -17.96 32.34 -12.47
CA ASN A 36 -18.77 32.38 -11.25
C ASN A 36 -18.71 31.03 -10.54
N TRP A 37 -18.06 30.99 -9.38
CA TRP A 37 -17.92 29.78 -8.57
C TRP A 37 -18.73 29.82 -7.27
N GLY A 38 -19.60 30.82 -7.08
CA GLY A 38 -20.33 31.03 -5.82
C GLY A 38 -19.41 31.44 -4.67
N LEU A 39 -18.28 32.07 -4.98
CA LEU A 39 -17.29 32.58 -4.04
C LEU A 39 -17.42 34.09 -3.89
N LYS A 40 -16.60 34.67 -3.01
CA LYS A 40 -16.56 36.13 -2.80
C LYS A 40 -16.29 36.90 -4.10
N ARG A 41 -15.45 36.35 -4.98
CA ARG A 41 -15.11 36.92 -6.29
C ARG A 41 -15.17 35.84 -7.37
N ASN A 42 -15.33 36.29 -8.61
CA ASN A 42 -15.23 35.39 -9.76
C ASN A 42 -13.77 34.93 -9.93
N LEU A 43 -13.59 33.66 -10.26
CA LEU A 43 -12.27 33.13 -10.63
C LEU A 43 -11.97 33.40 -12.10
N PRO A 44 -10.69 33.40 -12.52
CA PRO A 44 -10.32 33.59 -13.92
C PRO A 44 -11.02 32.59 -14.86
N SER A 45 -11.48 33.07 -16.02
CA SER A 45 -12.12 32.24 -17.05
C SER A 45 -11.15 31.25 -17.72
N VAL A 46 -9.84 31.41 -17.49
CA VAL A 46 -8.78 30.51 -17.96
C VAL A 46 -8.90 29.10 -17.33
N ILE A 47 -9.65 28.97 -16.23
CA ILE A 47 -9.88 27.69 -15.55
C ILE A 47 -10.75 26.77 -16.42
N ARG A 48 -10.10 25.80 -17.08
CA ARG A 48 -10.78 24.80 -17.90
C ARG A 48 -11.41 23.68 -17.07
N THR A 49 -10.86 23.38 -15.90
CA THR A 49 -11.31 22.25 -15.07
C THR A 49 -12.58 22.60 -14.30
N PRO A 50 -13.57 21.70 -14.22
CA PRO A 50 -14.81 21.95 -13.47
C PRO A 50 -14.66 21.74 -11.96
N PHE A 51 -13.50 21.26 -11.51
CA PHE A 51 -13.19 20.92 -10.12
C PHE A 51 -12.09 21.83 -9.59
N VAL A 52 -12.34 22.49 -8.46
CA VAL A 52 -11.41 23.44 -7.84
C VAL A 52 -11.37 23.22 -6.33
N THR A 53 -10.19 23.32 -5.73
CA THR A 53 -10.00 23.44 -4.28
C THR A 53 -9.65 24.89 -3.93
N ILE A 54 -10.09 25.34 -2.76
CA ILE A 54 -9.98 26.74 -2.33
C ILE A 54 -9.36 26.76 -0.94
N SER A 55 -8.20 27.39 -0.78
CA SER A 55 -7.54 27.47 0.53
C SER A 55 -8.10 28.59 1.40
N ASP A 56 -8.43 29.74 0.80
CA ASP A 56 -9.01 30.88 1.49
C ASP A 56 -10.04 31.56 0.59
N LEU A 57 -11.11 32.11 1.15
CA LEU A 57 -12.10 32.87 0.38
C LEU A 57 -11.53 34.18 -0.17
N ASP A 58 -10.61 34.80 0.58
CA ASP A 58 -9.93 36.04 0.22
C ASP A 58 -8.57 36.12 0.92
N THR A 59 -7.55 36.58 0.20
CA THR A 59 -6.21 36.87 0.75
C THR A 59 -6.02 38.38 0.94
N ALA A 60 -4.90 38.76 1.58
CA ALA A 60 -4.49 40.17 1.65
C ALA A 60 -4.30 40.81 0.26
N GLU A 61 -4.02 39.99 -0.76
CA GLU A 61 -3.88 40.40 -2.16
C GLU A 61 -5.23 40.56 -2.87
N HIS A 62 -6.35 40.39 -2.16
CA HIS A 62 -7.71 40.45 -2.69
C HIS A 62 -8.01 39.39 -3.79
N GLN A 63 -7.29 38.28 -3.75
CA GLN A 63 -7.47 37.15 -4.65
C GLN A 63 -7.96 35.92 -3.89
N THR A 64 -8.68 35.04 -4.58
CA THR A 64 -9.09 33.75 -4.05
C THR A 64 -8.08 32.69 -4.49
N PRO A 65 -7.19 32.21 -3.61
CA PRO A 65 -6.23 31.17 -3.94
C PRO A 65 -6.94 29.87 -4.27
N TRP A 66 -6.72 29.39 -5.50
CA TRP A 66 -7.40 28.21 -6.04
C TRP A 66 -6.38 27.24 -6.64
N ARG A 67 -6.71 25.94 -6.60
CA ARG A 67 -5.96 24.88 -7.30
C ARG A 67 -6.93 23.94 -8.02
N SER A 68 -6.45 23.25 -9.05
CA SER A 68 -7.31 22.26 -9.72
C SER A 68 -7.54 21.05 -8.83
N GLY A 69 -8.81 20.71 -8.58
CA GLY A 69 -9.22 19.52 -7.83
C GLY A 69 -9.35 18.26 -8.69
N THR A 70 -9.05 18.36 -9.99
CA THR A 70 -9.30 17.27 -10.96
C THR A 70 -8.56 15.98 -10.58
N SER A 71 -7.31 16.10 -10.16
CA SER A 71 -6.51 14.93 -9.77
C SER A 71 -7.15 14.14 -8.63
N GLN A 72 -7.71 14.82 -7.63
CA GLN A 72 -8.32 14.20 -6.45
C GLN A 72 -9.62 13.48 -6.83
N VAL A 73 -10.47 14.12 -7.63
CA VAL A 73 -11.73 13.53 -8.09
C VAL A 73 -11.48 12.34 -9.02
N MET A 74 -10.54 12.49 -9.95
CA MET A 74 -10.19 11.40 -10.87
C MET A 74 -9.53 10.24 -10.15
N PHE A 75 -8.70 10.50 -9.13
CA PHE A 75 -8.16 9.45 -8.27
C PHE A 75 -9.28 8.64 -7.61
N VAL A 76 -10.25 9.29 -6.96
CA VAL A 76 -11.38 8.60 -6.31
C VAL A 76 -12.21 7.79 -7.30
N ARG A 77 -12.45 8.32 -8.51
CA ARG A 77 -13.18 7.60 -9.56
C ARG A 77 -12.43 6.37 -10.03
N ARG A 78 -11.16 6.54 -10.41
CA ARG A 78 -10.30 5.46 -10.88
C ARG A 78 -10.10 4.40 -9.82
N TRP A 79 -9.97 4.79 -8.56
CA TRP A 79 -9.89 3.86 -7.43
C TRP A 79 -11.14 3.01 -7.31
N LYS A 80 -12.33 3.62 -7.37
CA LYS A 80 -13.60 2.89 -7.31
C LYS A 80 -13.80 1.95 -8.49
N GLU A 81 -13.37 2.37 -9.68
CA GLU A 81 -13.48 1.58 -10.91
C GLU A 81 -12.52 0.38 -10.93
N ASN A 82 -11.27 0.57 -10.48
CA ASN A 82 -10.22 -0.45 -10.58
C ASN A 82 -9.99 -1.23 -9.29
N PHE A 83 -10.47 -0.76 -8.14
CA PHE A 83 -10.24 -1.40 -6.84
C PHE A 83 -11.54 -1.52 -6.00
N PRO A 84 -12.56 -2.23 -6.50
CA PRO A 84 -13.84 -2.40 -5.81
C PRO A 84 -13.72 -3.14 -4.47
N ASN A 85 -12.80 -4.10 -4.37
CA ASN A 85 -12.55 -4.89 -3.15
C ASN A 85 -11.65 -4.18 -2.12
N SER A 86 -11.46 -2.87 -2.24
CA SER A 86 -10.61 -2.16 -1.28
C SER A 86 -11.23 -2.16 0.13
N LYS A 87 -10.38 -2.25 1.16
CA LYS A 87 -10.81 -2.27 2.57
C LYS A 87 -11.70 -1.06 2.86
N LYS A 88 -12.90 -1.32 3.38
CA LYS A 88 -13.89 -0.30 3.74
C LYS A 88 -13.43 0.51 4.97
N PRO A 89 -13.88 1.76 5.11
CA PRO A 89 -13.82 2.42 6.40
C PRO A 89 -14.46 1.57 7.49
N MET A 90 -13.73 1.33 8.59
CA MET A 90 -14.38 0.91 9.81
C MET A 90 -15.33 2.03 10.25
N PRO A 91 -16.55 1.70 10.74
CA PRO A 91 -17.42 2.68 11.36
C PRO A 91 -16.63 3.48 12.40
N ARG A 92 -16.67 4.81 12.31
CA ARG A 92 -16.01 5.66 13.28
C ARG A 92 -16.61 5.32 14.66
N PRO A 93 -15.79 5.04 15.69
CA PRO A 93 -16.32 4.85 17.03
C PRO A 93 -17.08 6.10 17.47
N GLU A 94 -18.25 5.93 18.10
CA GLU A 94 -19.09 7.05 18.57
C GLU A 94 -18.36 7.90 19.62
N HIS A 95 -17.39 7.31 20.32
CA HIS A 95 -16.54 7.99 21.30
C HIS A 95 -15.13 8.24 20.77
N VAL A 96 -14.62 9.45 21.03
CA VAL A 96 -13.25 9.84 20.66
C VAL A 96 -12.28 9.11 21.58
N GLU A 97 -11.68 8.05 21.05
CA GLU A 97 -10.60 7.36 21.72
C GLU A 97 -9.30 8.18 21.65
N HIS A 98 -8.72 8.47 22.82
CA HIS A 98 -7.40 9.03 22.98
C HIS A 98 -6.41 7.87 23.04
N ASN A 99 -5.58 7.75 22.02
CA ASN A 99 -4.55 6.73 22.01
C ASN A 99 -3.34 7.19 22.84
N ILE A 100 -3.20 6.67 24.05
CA ILE A 100 -2.15 7.08 24.99
C ILE A 100 -0.75 6.77 24.44
N THR A 101 -0.58 5.70 23.68
CA THR A 101 0.74 5.28 23.17
C THR A 101 1.27 6.23 22.10
N GLN A 102 0.39 6.86 21.32
CA GLN A 102 0.75 7.77 20.23
C GLN A 102 0.84 9.23 20.68
N MET A 103 0.35 9.58 21.87
CA MET A 103 0.39 10.94 22.37
C MET A 103 1.82 11.41 22.63
N THR A 104 2.11 12.66 22.26
CA THR A 104 3.34 13.30 22.72
C THR A 104 3.29 13.53 24.23
N PRO A 105 4.43 13.63 24.93
CA PRO A 105 4.44 13.88 26.39
C PRO A 105 3.69 15.14 26.81
N ALA A 106 3.65 16.16 25.94
CA ALA A 106 2.90 17.39 26.19
C ALA A 106 1.38 17.19 26.09
N GLU A 107 0.94 16.41 25.10
CA GLU A 107 -0.47 16.05 24.93
C GLU A 107 -0.94 15.15 26.07
N PHE A 108 -0.12 14.19 26.48
CA PHE A 108 -0.41 13.33 27.63
C PHE A 108 -0.60 14.15 28.92
N LYS A 109 0.26 15.13 29.20
CA LYS A 109 0.08 16.04 30.35
C LYS A 109 -1.26 16.80 30.28
N ARG A 110 -1.67 17.25 29.09
CA ARG A 110 -2.97 17.92 28.89
C ARG A 110 -4.12 16.95 29.13
N PHE A 111 -3.99 15.70 28.66
CA PHE A 111 -4.96 14.64 28.87
C PHE A 111 -5.13 14.32 30.36
N VAL A 112 -4.04 14.12 31.11
CA VAL A 112 -4.10 13.90 32.57
C VAL A 112 -4.77 15.06 33.29
N LYS A 113 -4.49 16.31 32.90
CA LYS A 113 -5.15 17.49 33.46
C LYS A 113 -6.66 17.52 33.16
N ALA A 114 -7.08 17.06 31.98
CA ALA A 114 -8.48 16.95 31.63
C ALA A 114 -9.17 15.80 32.39
N ALA A 115 -8.51 14.64 32.52
CA ALA A 115 -8.98 13.49 33.29
C ALA A 115 -9.16 13.84 34.79
N ALA A 116 -8.22 14.58 35.37
CA ALA A 116 -8.31 15.06 36.76
C ALA A 116 -9.56 15.92 37.02
N LYS A 117 -10.02 16.68 36.02
CA LYS A 117 -11.26 17.46 36.13
C LYS A 117 -12.52 16.59 36.12
N ARG A 118 -12.49 15.44 35.44
CA ARG A 118 -13.60 14.47 35.36
C ARG A 118 -13.60 13.45 36.51
N ALA A 119 -12.50 13.33 37.25
CA ALA A 119 -12.38 12.46 38.41
C ALA A 119 -13.53 12.54 39.45
N PRO A 120 -14.07 13.73 39.83
CA PRO A 120 -15.18 13.78 40.79
C PRO A 120 -16.49 13.23 40.22
N GLU A 121 -16.72 13.36 38.91
CA GLU A 121 -17.89 12.80 38.24
C GLU A 121 -17.80 11.27 38.17
N PHE A 122 -16.61 10.75 37.82
CA PHE A 122 -16.36 9.31 37.81
C PHE A 122 -16.56 8.66 39.18
N LYS A 123 -16.10 9.31 40.26
CA LYS A 123 -16.33 8.84 41.63
C LYS A 123 -17.82 8.73 41.95
N LYS A 124 -18.61 9.76 41.60
CA LYS A 124 -20.07 9.71 41.77
C LYS A 124 -20.71 8.56 41.00
N MET A 125 -20.21 8.23 39.81
CA MET A 125 -20.73 7.11 39.01
C MET A 125 -20.36 5.73 39.61
N ILE A 126 -19.20 5.62 40.24
CA ILE A 126 -18.83 4.43 41.03
C ILE A 126 -19.74 4.30 42.26
N ASP A 127 -19.95 5.40 42.98
CA ASP A 127 -20.80 5.43 44.18
C ASP A 127 -22.25 5.06 43.83
N ASN A 128 -22.73 5.49 42.65
CA ASN A 128 -24.04 5.14 42.10
C ASN A 128 -24.11 3.72 41.49
N GLN A 129 -23.04 2.92 41.59
CA GLN A 129 -22.92 1.57 41.02
C GLN A 129 -23.15 1.46 39.50
N GLN A 130 -22.99 2.57 38.76
CA GLN A 130 -23.16 2.59 37.31
C GLN A 130 -21.90 2.10 36.57
N LEU A 131 -20.73 2.27 37.18
CA LEU A 131 -19.43 1.94 36.59
C LEU A 131 -18.53 1.22 37.61
N LYS A 132 -17.71 0.29 37.11
CA LYS A 132 -16.66 -0.35 37.92
C LYS A 132 -15.37 0.48 37.89
N PRO A 133 -14.54 0.45 38.96
CA PRO A 133 -13.24 1.12 38.98
C PRO A 133 -12.28 0.69 37.86
N GLU A 134 -12.44 -0.52 37.32
CA GLU A 134 -11.61 -1.02 36.20
C GLU A 134 -11.93 -0.32 34.87
N GLN A 135 -13.13 0.24 34.73
CA GLN A 135 -13.62 0.90 33.51
C GLN A 135 -13.15 2.36 33.38
N VAL A 136 -12.15 2.77 34.15
CA VAL A 136 -11.56 4.13 34.07
C VAL A 136 -11.14 4.47 32.64
N TYR A 137 -10.49 3.53 31.95
CA TYR A 137 -10.00 3.77 30.59
C TYR A 137 -11.14 3.88 29.57
N GLU A 138 -12.19 3.07 29.72
CA GLU A 138 -13.40 3.15 28.90
C GLU A 138 -14.14 4.47 29.10
N TYR A 139 -14.33 4.89 30.35
CA TYR A 139 -14.95 6.18 30.70
C TYR A 139 -14.16 7.39 30.18
N LEU A 140 -12.82 7.32 30.25
CA LEU A 140 -11.95 8.36 29.70
C LEU A 140 -11.82 8.28 28.18
N GLY A 141 -12.32 7.20 27.56
CA GLY A 141 -12.13 6.90 26.14
C GLY A 141 -10.65 6.83 25.80
N ALA A 142 -9.88 6.04 26.54
CA ALA A 142 -8.44 5.88 26.35
C ALA A 142 -8.12 4.48 25.80
N SER A 143 -7.32 4.42 24.74
CA SER A 143 -6.84 3.18 24.14
C SER A 143 -5.31 3.11 24.14
N PHE A 144 -4.79 1.89 24.09
CA PHE A 144 -3.35 1.59 24.09
C PHE A 144 -2.92 0.85 22.82
N SER A 145 -3.67 1.01 21.72
CA SER A 145 -3.40 0.29 20.48
C SER A 145 -2.17 0.85 19.78
N ASP A 146 -1.17 0.02 19.52
CA ASP A 146 -0.04 0.44 18.67
C ASP A 146 -0.50 0.67 17.22
N ASN A 147 -1.49 -0.11 16.77
CA ASN A 147 -2.11 0.03 15.47
C ASN A 147 -3.12 1.18 15.48
N ASN A 148 -2.87 2.18 14.64
CA ASN A 148 -3.75 3.31 14.46
C ASN A 148 -5.07 2.86 13.79
N GLN A 149 -6.06 2.43 14.59
CA GLN A 149 -7.37 2.00 14.08
C GLN A 149 -8.16 3.18 13.47
N GLN A 150 -7.74 4.41 13.71
CA GLN A 150 -8.18 5.61 12.99
C GLN A 150 -7.44 5.77 11.65
N GLY A 151 -7.10 4.65 10.99
CA GLY A 151 -6.39 4.63 9.71
C GLY A 151 -7.18 5.37 8.63
N VAL A 152 -6.47 6.04 7.73
CA VAL A 152 -7.08 6.68 6.56
C VAL A 152 -7.78 5.61 5.73
N VAL A 153 -9.09 5.79 5.55
CA VAL A 153 -9.96 4.80 4.95
C VAL A 153 -10.00 4.92 3.43
N GLY A 154 -10.20 3.77 2.76
CA GLY A 154 -10.46 3.71 1.33
C GLY A 154 -11.68 4.55 0.92
N PRO A 155 -11.70 5.16 -0.29
CA PRO A 155 -12.85 5.91 -0.77
C PRO A 155 -14.04 5.01 -1.21
N THR A 156 -13.96 3.70 -0.98
CA THR A 156 -14.93 2.71 -1.44
C THR A 156 -15.87 2.33 -0.30
N TYR A 157 -17.18 2.36 -0.59
CA TYR A 157 -18.26 2.06 0.35
C TYR A 157 -19.18 0.95 -0.16
N SER A 158 -18.84 0.32 -1.30
CA SER A 158 -19.68 -0.73 -1.89
C SER A 158 -19.62 -2.00 -1.05
N GLU A 159 -20.78 -2.60 -0.82
CA GLU A 159 -20.90 -3.93 -0.22
C GLU A 159 -20.71 -5.06 -1.22
N HIS A 160 -20.59 -4.73 -2.50
CA HIS A 160 -20.39 -5.70 -3.55
C HIS A 160 -19.00 -6.36 -3.44
N GLU A 161 -18.99 -7.64 -3.09
CA GLU A 161 -17.81 -8.49 -3.11
C GLU A 161 -17.59 -8.96 -4.54
N VAL A 162 -16.53 -8.45 -5.17
CA VAL A 162 -16.06 -8.98 -6.46
C VAL A 162 -15.14 -10.16 -6.16
N GLU A 163 -15.14 -11.18 -7.01
CA GLU A 163 -14.15 -12.26 -6.89
C GLU A 163 -12.73 -11.67 -6.91
N MET A 164 -11.87 -12.15 -6.02
CA MET A 164 -10.49 -11.70 -5.96
C MET A 164 -9.77 -12.03 -7.27
N ASN A 165 -8.76 -11.23 -7.61
CA ASN A 165 -7.96 -11.39 -8.83
C ASN A 165 -8.73 -11.10 -10.12
N TYR A 166 -9.44 -9.98 -10.15
CA TYR A 166 -9.96 -9.41 -11.39
C TYR A 166 -8.82 -8.71 -12.17
N PRO A 167 -8.89 -8.69 -13.51
CA PRO A 167 -7.87 -8.05 -14.34
C PRO A 167 -7.99 -6.51 -14.29
N VAL A 168 -6.85 -5.84 -14.19
CA VAL A 168 -6.67 -4.39 -14.29
C VAL A 168 -5.57 -4.07 -15.28
N LYS A 169 -5.76 -3.00 -16.04
CA LYS A 169 -4.74 -2.56 -17.00
C LYS A 169 -3.70 -1.69 -16.33
N GLY A 170 -2.44 -2.00 -16.56
CA GLY A 170 -1.32 -1.29 -15.99
C GLY A 170 -0.09 -1.28 -16.91
N ARG A 171 0.97 -0.63 -16.45
CA ARG A 171 2.27 -0.63 -17.10
C ARG A 171 3.38 -0.80 -16.08
N PHE A 172 4.43 -1.53 -16.44
CA PHE A 172 5.63 -1.53 -15.62
C PHE A 172 6.27 -0.14 -15.65
N LEU A 173 6.75 0.30 -14.49
CA LEU A 173 7.45 1.55 -14.31
C LEU A 173 8.92 1.23 -14.02
N ASN A 174 9.34 1.46 -12.78
CA ASN A 174 10.70 1.22 -12.32
C ASN A 174 10.80 -0.09 -11.54
N ASN A 175 12.01 -0.60 -11.40
CA ASN A 175 12.32 -1.65 -10.46
C ASN A 175 12.43 -1.05 -9.04
N ASP A 176 11.92 -1.77 -8.06
CA ASP A 176 12.02 -1.48 -6.62
C ASP A 176 12.76 -2.63 -5.92
N ARG A 177 13.09 -2.48 -4.63
CA ARG A 177 13.81 -3.52 -3.87
C ARG A 177 13.01 -4.82 -3.77
N ASP A 178 11.69 -4.71 -3.64
CA ASP A 178 10.79 -5.83 -3.39
C ASP A 178 10.15 -6.40 -4.67
N GLY A 179 10.43 -5.80 -5.84
CA GLY A 179 9.83 -6.19 -7.11
C GLY A 179 9.74 -5.02 -8.09
N TYR A 180 8.69 -4.95 -8.89
CA TYR A 180 8.49 -3.89 -9.88
C TYR A 180 7.36 -2.95 -9.47
N ALA A 181 7.55 -1.65 -9.67
CA ALA A 181 6.47 -0.67 -9.58
C ALA A 181 5.61 -0.76 -10.84
N VAL A 182 4.29 -0.91 -10.67
CA VAL A 182 3.31 -0.98 -11.76
C VAL A 182 2.35 0.21 -11.63
N GLY A 183 2.24 1.00 -12.69
CA GLY A 183 1.27 2.09 -12.75
C GLY A 183 -0.11 1.57 -13.17
N VAL A 184 -1.07 1.59 -12.26
CA VAL A 184 -2.48 1.20 -12.50
C VAL A 184 -3.38 2.40 -12.23
N ALA A 185 -4.00 2.94 -13.28
CA ALA A 185 -4.95 4.06 -13.19
C ALA A 185 -4.48 5.31 -12.39
N GLY A 186 -3.16 5.57 -12.33
CA GLY A 186 -2.57 6.67 -11.56
C GLY A 186 -2.21 6.33 -10.10
N VAL A 187 -2.36 5.06 -9.71
CA VAL A 187 -1.81 4.47 -8.50
C VAL A 187 -0.53 3.72 -8.85
N VAL A 188 0.45 3.76 -7.95
CA VAL A 188 1.63 2.90 -8.04
C VAL A 188 1.36 1.64 -7.21
N ALA A 189 1.24 0.51 -7.88
CA ALA A 189 1.10 -0.81 -7.29
C ALA A 189 2.46 -1.53 -7.25
N LEU A 190 2.62 -2.44 -6.30
CA LEU A 190 3.78 -3.31 -6.19
C LEU A 190 3.48 -4.64 -6.88
N CYS A 191 4.38 -5.05 -7.78
CA CYS A 191 4.42 -6.38 -8.33
C CYS A 191 5.60 -7.13 -7.75
N VAL A 192 5.34 -8.11 -6.88
CA VAL A 192 6.38 -8.80 -6.11
C VAL A 192 7.33 -9.55 -7.03
N LYS A 193 8.64 -9.49 -6.76
CA LYS A 193 9.69 -10.11 -7.60
C LYS A 193 9.46 -11.61 -7.90
N ARG A 194 8.90 -12.36 -6.94
CA ARG A 194 8.58 -13.79 -7.09
C ARG A 194 7.56 -14.08 -8.18
N ASN A 195 6.76 -13.09 -8.55
CA ASN A 195 5.74 -13.18 -9.59
C ASN A 195 6.29 -12.77 -10.96
N VAL A 196 7.60 -12.47 -11.09
CA VAL A 196 8.19 -11.86 -12.30
C VAL A 196 9.55 -12.47 -12.66
N THR A 197 9.80 -13.71 -12.20
CA THR A 197 11.13 -14.34 -12.05
C THR A 197 12.01 -14.43 -13.31
N SER A 198 11.47 -14.15 -14.50
CA SER A 198 12.20 -14.27 -15.77
C SER A 198 12.20 -13.02 -16.66
N MET A 199 11.67 -11.88 -16.21
CA MET A 199 11.38 -10.75 -17.10
C MET A 199 12.11 -9.46 -16.67
N ARG A 200 12.91 -8.88 -17.58
CA ARG A 200 13.47 -7.52 -17.42
C ARG A 200 12.49 -6.49 -18.00
N TYR A 201 11.41 -6.20 -17.29
CA TYR A 201 10.43 -5.17 -17.71
C TYR A 201 10.90 -3.71 -17.53
N HIS A 202 12.20 -3.50 -17.31
CA HIS A 202 12.75 -2.17 -17.10
C HIS A 202 12.55 -1.32 -18.37
N GLY A 203 11.70 -0.30 -18.28
CA GLY A 203 11.38 0.58 -19.41
C GLY A 203 10.33 0.04 -20.38
N ASP A 204 9.67 -1.09 -20.07
CA ASP A 204 8.51 -1.56 -20.84
C ASP A 204 7.32 -0.63 -20.58
N ARG A 205 7.01 0.23 -21.55
CA ARG A 205 5.89 1.18 -21.48
C ARG A 205 4.57 0.58 -21.98
N ARG A 206 4.56 -0.69 -22.38
CA ARG A 206 3.35 -1.36 -22.90
C ARG A 206 2.33 -1.55 -21.78
N GLU A 207 1.06 -1.42 -22.17
CA GLU A 207 -0.05 -1.72 -21.30
C GLU A 207 -0.25 -3.25 -21.26
N ARG A 208 -0.41 -3.80 -20.06
CA ARG A 208 -0.62 -5.22 -19.81
C ARG A 208 -1.75 -5.41 -18.81
N ASP A 209 -2.36 -6.58 -18.84
CA ASP A 209 -3.32 -6.99 -17.84
C ASP A 209 -2.58 -7.53 -16.62
N PHE A 210 -2.99 -7.07 -15.44
CA PHE A 210 -2.51 -7.48 -14.13
C PHE A 210 -3.69 -7.93 -13.28
N TYR A 211 -3.46 -8.79 -12.31
CA TYR A 211 -4.47 -9.31 -11.41
C TYR A 211 -4.26 -8.71 -10.02
N VAL A 212 -5.31 -8.14 -9.44
CA VAL A 212 -5.22 -7.49 -8.13
C VAL A 212 -5.30 -8.54 -7.02
N GLU A 213 -4.22 -8.65 -6.23
CA GLU A 213 -4.15 -9.54 -5.06
C GLU A 213 -4.60 -8.82 -3.79
N GLU A 214 -4.16 -7.57 -3.59
CA GLU A 214 -4.57 -6.74 -2.45
C GLU A 214 -4.74 -5.29 -2.88
N ALA A 215 -5.77 -4.63 -2.37
CA ALA A 215 -5.92 -3.18 -2.45
C ALA A 215 -6.34 -2.60 -1.10
N SER A 216 -5.46 -1.84 -0.48
CA SER A 216 -5.71 -1.16 0.80
C SER A 216 -5.15 0.27 0.77
N ILE A 217 -5.53 1.08 1.76
CA ILE A 217 -4.92 2.39 1.99
C ILE A 217 -4.22 2.30 3.35
N ASP A 218 -2.95 2.69 3.37
CA ASP A 218 -2.14 2.70 4.57
C ASP A 218 -2.60 3.79 5.54
N THR A 219 -2.18 3.69 6.80
CA THR A 219 -2.44 4.64 7.88
C THR A 219 -2.10 6.10 7.51
N GLN A 220 -1.13 6.30 6.62
CA GLN A 220 -0.73 7.61 6.09
C GLN A 220 -1.59 8.12 4.93
N GLY A 221 -2.64 7.38 4.54
CA GLY A 221 -3.48 7.71 3.40
C GLY A 221 -2.86 7.39 2.04
N ARG A 222 -1.81 6.59 2.02
CA ARG A 222 -1.13 6.16 0.80
C ARG A 222 -1.77 4.88 0.26
N PRO A 223 -2.07 4.79 -1.04
CA PRO A 223 -2.52 3.55 -1.63
C PRO A 223 -1.47 2.46 -1.51
N HIS A 224 -1.87 1.29 -1.02
CA HIS A 224 -1.08 0.07 -0.99
C HIS A 224 -1.80 -0.98 -1.84
N VAL A 225 -1.26 -1.24 -3.02
CA VAL A 225 -1.86 -2.18 -3.98
C VAL A 225 -0.81 -3.20 -4.39
N ILE A 226 -1.16 -4.48 -4.31
CA ILE A 226 -0.33 -5.59 -4.76
C ILE A 226 -0.99 -6.21 -5.99
N VAL A 227 -0.20 -6.38 -7.04
CA VAL A 227 -0.64 -6.98 -8.30
C VAL A 227 0.29 -8.10 -8.74
N SER A 228 -0.27 -9.05 -9.50
CA SER A 228 0.48 -10.08 -10.21
C SER A 228 0.24 -10.00 -11.71
N PRO A 229 1.22 -10.35 -12.56
CA PRO A 229 1.05 -10.35 -14.01
C PRO A 229 0.33 -11.62 -14.51
N TYR A 230 0.08 -12.59 -13.64
CA TYR A 230 -0.49 -13.90 -13.98
C TYR A 230 -1.81 -14.10 -13.26
N LYS A 231 -2.73 -14.81 -13.94
CA LYS A 231 -3.98 -15.23 -13.31
C LYS A 231 -3.65 -16.22 -12.17
N PRO A 232 -4.22 -16.07 -10.98
CA PRO A 232 -4.02 -17.04 -9.91
C PRO A 232 -4.52 -18.41 -10.34
N GLY A 233 -3.68 -19.42 -10.14
CA GLY A 233 -3.95 -20.79 -10.60
C GLY A 233 -3.54 -21.08 -12.05
N ALA A 234 -3.00 -20.11 -12.80
CA ALA A 234 -2.32 -20.40 -14.06
C ALA A 234 -1.02 -21.16 -13.77
N THR A 235 -0.97 -22.43 -14.16
CA THR A 235 0.24 -23.24 -14.10
C THR A 235 1.31 -22.70 -15.05
N SER A 236 2.55 -23.12 -14.84
CA SER A 236 3.76 -22.71 -15.56
C SER A 236 3.69 -22.77 -17.10
N ALA A 237 2.73 -23.49 -17.67
CA ALA A 237 2.52 -23.62 -19.12
C ALA A 237 1.93 -22.34 -19.78
N PHE A 238 1.11 -21.56 -19.06
CA PHE A 238 0.59 -20.27 -19.57
C PHE A 238 1.61 -19.14 -19.46
N ILE A 239 2.65 -19.34 -18.65
CA ILE A 239 3.75 -18.37 -18.52
C ILE A 239 4.46 -18.28 -19.88
N SER A 240 4.80 -19.40 -20.51
CA SER A 240 5.43 -19.47 -21.86
C SER A 240 4.63 -18.78 -22.96
N GLU A 241 3.31 -18.91 -22.99
CA GLU A 241 2.48 -18.42 -24.11
C GLU A 241 2.33 -16.87 -24.10
N ILE A 242 2.32 -16.25 -22.92
CA ILE A 242 2.27 -14.78 -22.76
C ILE A 242 3.68 -14.15 -22.81
N LEU A 243 4.74 -14.94 -22.58
CA LEU A 243 6.14 -14.48 -22.67
C LEU A 243 6.53 -14.02 -24.10
N GLY A 244 5.71 -14.29 -25.13
CA GLY A 244 5.99 -13.80 -26.48
C GLY A 244 7.33 -14.30 -27.01
N GLU A 245 7.64 -15.58 -26.81
CA GLU A 245 8.54 -16.28 -27.72
C GLU A 245 7.79 -16.43 -29.05
N SER A 246 7.82 -15.37 -29.85
CA SER A 246 7.53 -15.49 -31.27
C SER A 246 8.56 -16.46 -31.84
N SER A 247 8.11 -17.67 -32.15
CA SER A 247 8.76 -18.56 -33.10
C SER A 247 9.10 -17.73 -34.34
N MET A 248 10.39 -17.49 -34.54
CA MET A 248 10.88 -17.19 -35.88
C MET A 248 10.68 -18.47 -36.68
N ASP A 249 9.70 -18.43 -37.57
CA ASP A 249 9.52 -19.41 -38.62
C ASP A 249 10.77 -19.41 -39.51
N ASP A 250 11.57 -20.47 -39.42
CA ASP A 250 12.48 -20.86 -40.48
C ASP A 250 12.25 -22.35 -40.76
N GLU A 251 11.72 -22.62 -41.95
CA GLU A 251 11.43 -23.97 -42.44
C GLU A 251 12.74 -24.73 -42.67
N GLY A 252 12.92 -25.86 -41.98
CA GLY A 252 14.07 -26.72 -42.23
C GLY A 252 14.15 -27.98 -41.36
N HIS A 253 13.27 -28.95 -41.63
CA HIS A 253 13.46 -30.40 -41.48
C HIS A 253 14.47 -30.98 -40.45
N MET A 254 13.96 -31.69 -39.43
CA MET A 254 14.16 -33.14 -39.14
C MET A 254 14.04 -33.47 -37.64
N GLY A 255 13.37 -34.58 -37.34
CA GLY A 255 13.68 -35.41 -36.17
C GLY A 255 12.86 -35.17 -34.91
N ALA A 256 11.76 -35.91 -34.77
CA ALA A 256 11.16 -36.19 -33.48
C ALA A 256 12.13 -37.07 -32.67
N ASP A 257 12.81 -36.49 -31.68
CA ASP A 257 13.50 -37.27 -30.65
C ASP A 257 13.17 -36.76 -29.24
N ARG A 258 12.72 -37.70 -28.44
CA ARG A 258 12.12 -37.50 -27.12
C ARG A 258 13.25 -37.30 -26.10
N MET A 259 13.55 -36.06 -25.74
CA MET A 259 14.62 -35.76 -24.77
C MET A 259 14.29 -36.36 -23.39
N LYS A 260 15.15 -37.27 -22.91
CA LYS A 260 15.12 -37.77 -21.53
C LYS A 260 15.95 -36.86 -20.61
N ALA A 261 15.55 -36.81 -19.33
CA ALA A 261 16.13 -35.96 -18.29
C ALA A 261 17.65 -36.15 -18.05
N GLU A 262 18.21 -37.27 -18.50
CA GLU A 262 19.63 -37.60 -18.41
C GLU A 262 20.55 -36.79 -19.35
N HIS A 263 19.98 -36.08 -20.33
CA HIS A 263 20.75 -35.22 -21.26
C HIS A 263 20.86 -33.74 -20.85
N MET A 264 20.23 -33.30 -19.76
CA MET A 264 20.25 -31.88 -19.35
C MET A 264 21.51 -31.44 -18.60
N TRP A 265 22.39 -32.37 -18.20
CA TRP A 265 23.53 -32.09 -17.31
C TRP A 265 24.90 -32.21 -17.98
N SER A 266 24.95 -32.29 -19.32
CA SER A 266 26.20 -32.43 -20.07
C SER A 266 26.31 -31.39 -21.18
N SER A 267 26.38 -30.11 -20.82
CA SER A 267 26.85 -29.08 -21.76
C SER A 267 27.32 -27.82 -21.03
N SER A 268 28.62 -27.71 -20.79
CA SER A 268 29.35 -26.47 -21.07
C SER A 268 30.86 -26.72 -20.95
N SER A 269 31.53 -26.74 -22.10
CA SER A 269 32.65 -25.85 -22.40
C SER A 269 33.54 -26.47 -23.50
N SER A 270 33.30 -26.08 -24.74
CA SER A 270 34.26 -26.30 -25.83
C SER A 270 35.08 -25.03 -26.05
N ASN A 271 36.39 -25.20 -25.86
CA ASN A 271 37.49 -24.58 -26.59
C ASN A 271 37.78 -23.07 -26.41
N ASN A 272 38.75 -22.78 -25.52
CA ASN A 272 40.01 -22.18 -25.98
C ASN A 272 41.21 -22.47 -25.05
N SER A 273 42.29 -22.98 -25.65
CA SER A 273 43.73 -22.94 -25.29
C SER A 273 44.30 -23.47 -23.94
N GLN A 274 45.20 -24.44 -24.13
CA GLN A 274 46.43 -24.83 -23.41
C GLN A 274 46.39 -25.86 -22.25
N PRO A 275 47.32 -26.85 -22.25
CA PRO A 275 47.39 -27.89 -21.21
C PRO A 275 48.22 -27.39 -20.03
N VAL A 276 47.57 -27.05 -18.93
CA VAL A 276 48.26 -26.82 -17.65
C VAL A 276 48.21 -28.13 -16.88
N LYS A 277 49.40 -28.67 -16.59
CA LYS A 277 49.64 -29.82 -15.74
C LYS A 277 48.86 -29.69 -14.43
N GLU A 278 48.07 -30.72 -14.09
CA GLU A 278 47.51 -30.92 -12.76
C GLU A 278 48.63 -30.98 -11.74
N ASN A 279 48.85 -29.88 -11.02
CA ASN A 279 49.42 -29.90 -9.69
C ASN A 279 48.29 -29.50 -8.76
N ASP A 280 47.65 -30.50 -8.16
CA ASP A 280 46.65 -30.35 -7.12
C ASP A 280 47.32 -29.74 -5.87
N ASN A 281 47.46 -28.41 -5.85
CA ASN A 281 47.99 -27.65 -4.72
C ASN A 281 46.88 -27.40 -3.69
N THR A 282 46.12 -28.44 -3.35
CA THR A 282 45.21 -28.40 -2.21
C THR A 282 46.04 -28.56 -0.93
N GLN A 283 46.66 -27.47 -0.48
CA GLN A 283 47.25 -27.43 0.86
C GLN A 283 46.13 -27.37 1.90
N GLU A 284 46.15 -28.31 2.84
CA GLU A 284 45.27 -28.29 4.00
C GLU A 284 45.38 -26.93 4.71
N HIS A 285 44.23 -26.36 5.08
CA HIS A 285 44.21 -25.13 5.86
C HIS A 285 45.01 -25.34 7.16
N PRO A 286 45.95 -24.46 7.55
CA PRO A 286 46.91 -24.72 8.63
C PRO A 286 46.25 -25.00 9.99
N ASN A 287 44.99 -24.57 10.17
CA ASN A 287 44.22 -24.80 11.39
C ASN A 287 43.19 -25.95 11.27
N HIS A 288 43.22 -26.76 10.21
CA HIS A 288 42.27 -27.85 9.98
C HIS A 288 42.25 -28.85 11.13
N LYS A 289 43.43 -29.30 11.57
CA LYS A 289 43.57 -30.26 12.69
C LYS A 289 43.02 -29.73 14.01
N ARG A 290 43.16 -28.42 14.25
CA ARG A 290 42.62 -27.77 15.46
C ARG A 290 41.10 -27.66 15.43
N LEU A 291 40.53 -27.44 14.25
CA LEU A 291 39.08 -27.41 14.03
C LEU A 291 38.45 -28.79 14.23
N MET A 292 39.10 -29.85 13.74
CA MET A 292 38.65 -31.22 13.97
C MET A 292 38.72 -31.62 15.45
N ALA A 293 39.80 -31.28 16.16
CA ALA A 293 39.90 -31.56 17.60
C ALA A 293 38.83 -30.82 18.43
N TYR A 294 38.45 -29.60 18.03
CA TYR A 294 37.38 -28.85 18.70
C TYR A 294 36.01 -29.48 18.43
N LEU A 295 35.77 -29.96 17.22
CA LEU A 295 34.55 -30.71 16.89
C LEU A 295 34.47 -32.02 17.66
N GLU A 296 35.58 -32.73 17.82
CA GLU A 296 35.65 -33.99 18.58
C GLU A 296 35.38 -33.76 20.08
N MET A 297 35.93 -32.67 20.64
CA MET A 297 35.67 -32.25 22.02
C MET A 297 34.20 -31.81 22.26
N VAL A 298 33.58 -31.14 21.28
CA VAL A 298 32.19 -30.67 21.39
C VAL A 298 31.17 -31.78 21.15
N THR A 299 31.54 -32.82 20.40
CA THR A 299 30.61 -33.90 20.03
C THR A 299 30.63 -35.09 20.98
N GLY A 300 31.44 -35.05 22.05
CA GLY A 300 31.27 -35.88 23.26
C GLY A 300 30.99 -37.35 22.94
N LYS A 301 31.87 -37.97 22.16
CA LYS A 301 31.78 -39.41 21.88
C LYS A 301 32.40 -40.17 23.06
N ASP A 302 31.55 -40.52 24.02
CA ASP A 302 31.88 -41.45 25.09
C ASP A 302 32.13 -42.84 24.46
N ASP A 303 33.37 -43.31 24.52
CA ASP A 303 33.76 -44.68 24.16
C ASP A 303 33.31 -45.65 25.27
N ASP A 304 32.01 -45.97 25.29
CA ASP A 304 31.48 -47.15 25.99
C ASP A 304 31.58 -48.35 25.04
N ASP A 305 32.69 -49.08 25.08
CA ASP A 305 32.73 -50.53 24.82
C ASP A 305 34.14 -51.10 25.04
N ASN A 306 34.42 -51.59 26.26
CA ASN A 306 35.18 -52.83 26.48
C ASN A 306 35.34 -53.15 27.97
N ASN A 307 34.43 -53.97 28.53
CA ASN A 307 34.87 -55.09 29.39
C ASN A 307 33.78 -56.16 29.60
N LYS A 308 33.79 -57.19 28.76
CA LYS A 308 33.27 -58.53 29.08
C LYS A 308 34.14 -59.60 28.40
N ARG A 309 35.31 -59.88 28.98
CA ARG A 309 35.83 -61.22 29.36
C ARG A 309 37.31 -61.15 29.64
#